data_AF-A0A4Y3FX14-F1
#
_entry.id   AF-A0A4Y3FX14-F1
#
_cell.length_a   1.000
_cell.length_b   1.000
_cell.length_c   1.000
_cell.angle_alpha   90.00
_cell.angle_beta   90.00
_cell.angle_gamma   90.00
#
_symmetry.space_group_name_H-M   'P 1'
#
loop_
_entity.id
_entity.type
_entity.pdbx_description
1 polymer ?
#
loop_
_entity_poly.entity_id
_entity_poly.type
_entity_poly.pdbx_seq_one_letter_code
_entity_poly.pdbx_strand_id
1 'polypeptide(L)'
;MFKEDGTRKKFVVLVIISIALVGIFASGILGNIFGGNSGKAGNASFSNVNNINEPRYNLSGFILVRHDAVNETIYNSLGWLRIYTNSTDIFVYSIHPLTNKTLVFNITLLKVKRNGTAVNVAENGDSVTIDYIGMLPSGKVFDTSLKQVAENKSIPKAYMFRERLSYKPLIFILGSKMVIEGVEDAVDGMKVNQTIVVTIPPDKAYGYYSNKLLAIVPIEEKVPRETLFKRYVNVPVNQFYNVANPKVGDIFMIPGTNINASVLSINNDTMTLELLLKVGDIFNIGLPFNSTVIAIYPKVIEIEYNAKVGQVIHFRGRPWNSTVIDVN
;
A
#
# COMPACT_ATOMS: atom_id res chain seq x y z
N MET A 1 52.85 -7.25 28.82
CA MET A 1 52.35 -5.98 29.41
C MET A 1 52.33 -4.93 28.33
N PHE A 2 51.26 -4.88 27.53
CA PHE A 2 50.89 -3.74 26.70
C PHE A 2 49.37 -3.65 26.77
N LYS A 3 48.89 -2.48 27.20
CA LYS A 3 47.49 -2.19 27.53
C LYS A 3 46.64 -2.14 26.27
N GLU A 4 45.46 -2.74 26.33
CA GLU A 4 44.35 -2.45 25.42
C GLU A 4 43.93 -0.99 25.62
N ASP A 5 43.93 -0.21 24.53
CA ASP A 5 43.19 1.05 24.45
C ASP A 5 41.84 0.75 23.79
N GLY A 6 40.79 0.95 24.59
CA GLY A 6 39.40 0.75 24.23
C GLY A 6 38.85 2.00 23.59
N THR A 7 38.64 1.96 22.27
CA THR A 7 37.58 2.70 21.56
C THR A 7 37.51 2.24 20.11
N ARG A 8 37.21 0.95 19.88
CA ARG A 8 36.67 0.52 18.59
C ARG A 8 35.15 0.43 18.72
N LYS A 9 34.44 1.43 18.18
CA LYS A 9 33.01 1.26 17.85
C LYS A 9 32.91 0.03 16.97
N LYS A 10 32.30 -1.05 17.50
CA LYS A 10 32.05 -2.27 16.73
C LYS A 10 31.06 -1.91 15.63
N PHE A 11 31.55 -1.78 14.40
CA PHE A 11 30.68 -1.83 13.23
C PHE A 11 30.15 -3.26 13.13
N VAL A 12 28.93 -3.48 13.60
CA VAL A 12 28.21 -4.72 13.27
C VAL A 12 27.78 -4.57 11.82
N VAL A 13 28.58 -5.12 10.91
CA VAL A 13 28.16 -5.30 9.52
C VAL A 13 27.08 -6.36 9.54
N LEU A 14 25.82 -5.95 9.43
CA LEU A 14 24.71 -6.85 9.20
C LEU A 14 24.84 -7.37 7.75
N VAL A 15 25.62 -8.44 7.57
CA VAL A 15 25.64 -9.18 6.31
C VAL A 15 24.30 -9.89 6.18
N ILE A 16 23.37 -9.27 5.45
CA ILE A 16 22.13 -9.93 5.03
C ILE A 16 22.55 -10.97 3.99
N ILE A 17 22.73 -12.22 4.44
CA ILE A 17 22.85 -13.37 3.56
C ILE A 17 21.55 -13.46 2.76
N SER A 18 21.70 -13.35 1.45
CA SER A 18 20.66 -13.44 0.43
C SER A 18 19.83 -14.71 0.58
N ILE A 19 18.66 -14.60 1.21
CA ILE A 19 17.53 -15.53 1.01
C ILE A 19 16.35 -14.66 0.59
N ALA A 20 15.79 -14.97 -0.57
CA ALA A 20 14.80 -14.20 -1.32
C ALA A 20 13.47 -13.96 -0.54
N LEU A 21 13.48 -13.01 0.40
CA LEU A 21 12.30 -12.50 1.11
C LEU A 21 12.32 -10.97 1.29
N VAL A 22 12.95 -10.25 0.36
CA VAL A 22 13.16 -8.78 0.43
C VAL A 22 11.88 -7.96 0.22
N GLY A 23 10.78 -8.55 -0.26
CA GLY A 23 9.59 -7.79 -0.64
C GLY A 23 8.72 -7.26 0.51
N ILE A 24 8.67 -7.94 1.67
CA ILE A 24 7.64 -7.67 2.69
C ILE A 24 8.18 -6.80 3.83
N PHE A 25 9.41 -7.03 4.30
CA PHE A 25 9.96 -6.34 5.47
C PHE A 25 10.45 -4.91 5.18
N ALA A 26 11.00 -4.65 4.01
CA ALA A 26 11.44 -3.30 3.62
C ALA A 26 10.26 -2.32 3.51
N SER A 27 9.07 -2.82 3.13
CA SER A 27 7.89 -1.98 2.89
C SER A 27 7.32 -1.32 4.17
N GLY A 28 7.35 -2.02 5.31
CA GLY A 28 6.78 -1.55 6.57
C GLY A 28 7.67 -0.58 7.34
N ILE A 29 8.98 -0.85 7.38
CA ILE A 29 9.95 0.03 8.06
C ILE A 29 10.11 1.34 7.28
N LEU A 30 10.28 1.28 5.95
CA LEU A 30 10.35 2.49 5.11
C LEU A 30 9.03 3.28 5.14
N GLY A 31 7.89 2.60 5.12
CA GLY A 31 6.57 3.22 5.21
C GLY A 31 6.38 4.03 6.49
N ASN A 32 6.83 3.48 7.63
CA ASN A 32 6.75 4.13 8.94
C ASN A 32 7.76 5.27 9.12
N ILE A 33 8.99 5.12 8.60
CA ILE A 33 10.06 6.12 8.77
C ILE A 33 9.88 7.31 7.82
N PHE A 34 9.56 7.04 6.54
CA PHE A 34 9.60 8.04 5.48
C PHE A 34 8.25 8.33 4.84
N GLY A 35 7.15 7.78 5.34
CA GLY A 35 5.80 8.09 4.85
C GLY A 35 5.51 7.42 3.51
N GLY A 36 5.26 6.11 3.55
CA GLY A 36 4.75 5.34 2.42
C GLY A 36 3.40 4.75 2.79
N ASN A 37 2.32 5.48 2.57
CA ASN A 37 0.98 5.00 2.87
C ASN A 37 0.66 3.79 1.96
N SER A 38 0.60 2.60 2.55
CA SER A 38 0.04 1.42 1.93
C SER A 38 -1.45 1.68 1.67
N GLY A 39 -1.81 1.89 0.40
CA GLY A 39 -3.18 1.64 -0.07
C GLY A 39 -4.15 2.82 -0.20
N LYS A 40 -3.71 4.08 -0.17
CA LYS A 40 -4.54 5.20 -0.62
C LYS A 40 -3.78 6.02 -1.65
N ALA A 41 -4.37 6.20 -2.83
CA ALA A 41 -3.94 7.18 -3.82
C ALA A 41 -4.05 8.56 -3.16
N GLY A 42 -2.95 8.97 -2.54
CA GLY A 42 -2.77 10.23 -1.86
C GLY A 42 -1.29 10.54 -2.00
N ASN A 43 -1.01 11.77 -2.41
CA ASN A 43 0.32 12.35 -2.60
C ASN A 43 1.32 11.79 -1.58
N ALA A 44 2.55 11.56 -2.01
CA ALA A 44 3.68 11.20 -1.15
C ALA A 44 3.76 12.24 -0.01
N SER A 45 3.05 11.98 1.08
CA SER A 45 3.05 12.81 2.26
C SER A 45 4.19 12.26 3.10
N PHE A 46 5.37 12.82 2.86
CA PHE A 46 6.24 13.08 3.99
C PHE A 46 5.39 13.75 5.05
N SER A 47 5.71 13.50 6.31
CA SER A 47 5.32 14.46 7.34
C SER A 47 6.15 15.71 7.08
N ASN A 48 5.79 16.46 6.02
CA ASN A 48 6.26 17.83 5.82
C ASN A 48 5.96 18.50 7.15
N VAL A 49 7.01 18.84 7.86
CA VAL A 49 6.83 19.57 9.10
C VAL A 49 6.56 21.01 8.66
N ASN A 50 5.34 21.27 8.21
CA ASN A 50 4.87 22.58 7.71
C ASN A 50 4.87 23.66 8.81
N ASN A 51 5.37 23.37 10.00
CA ASN A 51 5.36 24.23 11.18
C ASN A 51 6.60 23.98 12.04
N ILE A 52 7.80 24.24 11.50
CA ILE A 52 8.98 24.45 12.35
C ILE A 52 9.41 25.91 12.23
N ASN A 53 9.33 26.63 13.35
CA ASN A 53 9.86 27.99 13.50
C ASN A 53 11.39 27.94 13.61
N GLU A 54 12.06 27.55 12.54
CA GLU A 54 13.52 27.55 12.44
C GLU A 54 13.93 28.65 11.45
N PRO A 55 14.90 29.51 11.80
CA PRO A 55 15.21 30.72 11.05
C PRO A 55 15.98 30.35 9.78
N ARG A 56 15.26 30.25 8.65
CA ARG A 56 15.68 30.32 7.21
C ARG A 56 14.82 29.48 6.25
N TYR A 57 13.58 29.13 6.59
CA TYR A 57 12.70 28.42 5.65
C TYR A 57 12.08 29.36 4.61
N ASN A 58 12.82 29.64 3.52
CA ASN A 58 12.27 30.20 2.29
C ASN A 58 12.60 29.29 1.11
N LEU A 59 12.05 28.07 1.13
CA LEU A 59 12.14 27.11 0.04
C LEU A 59 11.30 27.64 -1.13
N SER A 60 11.95 28.24 -2.13
CA SER A 60 11.28 28.82 -3.30
C SER A 60 11.49 28.01 -4.58
N GLY A 61 12.50 27.13 -4.58
CA GLY A 61 12.81 26.26 -5.70
C GLY A 61 11.76 25.16 -5.88
N PHE A 62 11.49 24.83 -7.14
CA PHE A 62 10.57 23.76 -7.50
C PHE A 62 11.06 22.99 -8.71
N ILE A 63 10.70 21.71 -8.73
CA ILE A 63 10.83 20.84 -9.90
C ILE A 63 9.47 20.83 -10.57
N LEU A 64 9.42 21.28 -11.83
CA LEU A 64 8.21 21.16 -12.64
C LEU A 64 8.22 19.81 -13.34
N VAL A 65 7.16 19.05 -13.12
CA VAL A 65 7.00 17.71 -13.69
C VAL A 65 5.76 17.68 -14.56
N ARG A 66 5.88 17.08 -15.75
CA ARG A 66 4.76 16.76 -16.62
C ARG A 66 4.41 15.28 -16.51
N HIS A 67 3.14 14.96 -16.33
CA HIS A 67 2.64 13.59 -16.27
C HIS A 67 2.25 13.07 -17.66
N ASP A 68 2.79 11.91 -18.02
CA ASP A 68 2.59 11.28 -19.33
C ASP A 68 1.47 10.25 -19.29
N ALA A 69 0.34 10.62 -18.67
CA ALA A 69 -0.85 9.77 -18.57
C ALA A 69 -1.59 9.69 -19.92
N VAL A 70 -2.16 8.53 -20.20
CA VAL A 70 -2.96 8.28 -21.40
C VAL A 70 -4.37 7.86 -21.03
N ASN A 71 -5.30 8.03 -21.98
CA ASN A 71 -6.67 7.55 -21.79
C ASN A 71 -6.69 6.03 -21.82
N GLU A 72 -6.91 5.40 -20.67
CA GLU A 72 -6.88 3.95 -20.55
C GLU A 72 -7.74 3.42 -19.39
N THR A 73 -7.93 2.11 -19.35
CA THR A 73 -8.52 1.41 -18.21
C THR A 73 -7.60 0.27 -17.83
N ILE A 74 -7.09 0.33 -16.61
CA ILE A 74 -6.07 -0.59 -16.10
C ILE A 74 -6.58 -1.29 -14.85
N TYR A 75 -5.97 -2.42 -14.53
CA TYR A 75 -6.19 -3.15 -13.28
C TYR A 75 -4.86 -3.27 -12.54
N ASN A 76 -4.80 -2.78 -11.31
CA ASN A 76 -3.61 -2.86 -10.47
C ASN A 76 -3.97 -3.32 -9.04
N SER A 77 -3.01 -3.24 -8.12
CA SER A 77 -3.19 -3.64 -6.71
C SER A 77 -4.24 -2.83 -5.95
N LEU A 78 -4.64 -1.65 -6.45
CA LEU A 78 -5.72 -0.81 -5.91
C LEU A 78 -7.07 -1.09 -6.58
N GLY A 79 -7.12 -2.00 -7.55
CA GLY A 79 -8.31 -2.34 -8.32
C GLY A 79 -8.31 -1.74 -9.71
N TRP A 80 -9.52 -1.55 -10.25
CA TRP A 80 -9.71 -1.03 -11.59
C TRP A 80 -9.67 0.49 -11.59
N LEU A 81 -8.79 1.05 -12.41
CA LEU A 81 -8.65 2.48 -12.61
C LEU A 81 -9.02 2.83 -14.05
N ARG A 82 -9.81 3.87 -14.22
CA ARG A 82 -10.07 4.48 -15.53
C ARG A 82 -9.47 5.88 -15.55
N ILE A 83 -8.58 6.09 -16.50
CA ILE A 83 -7.80 7.30 -16.63
C ILE A 83 -8.29 8.05 -17.85
N TYR A 84 -8.59 9.33 -17.66
CA TYR A 84 -8.84 10.25 -18.75
C TYR A 84 -7.95 11.47 -18.60
N THR A 85 -7.55 12.06 -19.71
CA THR A 85 -6.77 13.29 -19.74
C THR A 85 -7.45 14.32 -20.62
N ASN A 86 -7.33 15.59 -20.23
CA ASN A 86 -7.59 16.73 -21.10
C ASN A 86 -6.27 17.52 -21.26
N SER A 87 -6.32 18.81 -21.61
CA SER A 87 -5.12 19.63 -21.77
C SER A 87 -4.44 20.03 -20.45
N THR A 88 -5.15 19.97 -19.31
CA THR A 88 -4.68 20.49 -18.01
C THR A 88 -4.64 19.45 -16.91
N ASP A 89 -5.47 18.41 -16.98
CA ASP A 89 -5.77 17.51 -15.89
C ASP A 89 -5.85 16.04 -16.34
N ILE A 90 -5.57 15.18 -15.37
CA ILE A 90 -5.70 13.73 -15.40
C ILE A 90 -6.77 13.36 -14.38
N PHE A 91 -7.81 12.70 -14.87
CA PHE A 91 -8.93 12.20 -14.10
C PHE A 91 -8.73 10.70 -13.86
N VAL A 92 -8.50 10.31 -12.62
CA VAL A 92 -8.38 8.91 -12.22
C VAL A 92 -9.63 8.49 -11.47
N TYR A 93 -10.40 7.62 -12.10
CA TYR A 93 -11.57 7.00 -11.50
C TYR A 93 -11.20 5.63 -10.95
N SER A 94 -11.27 5.45 -9.64
CA SER A 94 -11.28 4.11 -9.05
C SER A 94 -12.66 3.51 -9.24
N ILE A 95 -12.84 2.73 -10.30
CA ILE A 95 -14.14 2.16 -10.66
C ILE A 95 -14.04 0.65 -10.63
N HIS A 96 -14.61 0.03 -9.60
CA HIS A 96 -14.78 -1.42 -9.65
C HIS A 96 -15.65 -1.77 -10.87
N PRO A 97 -15.30 -2.79 -11.69
CA PRO A 97 -16.01 -3.12 -12.93
C PRO A 97 -17.43 -3.61 -12.66
N LEU A 98 -17.74 -3.92 -11.40
CA LEU A 98 -19.05 -4.28 -10.89
C LEU A 98 -19.80 -3.12 -10.19
N THR A 99 -19.23 -1.92 -10.13
CA THR A 99 -19.94 -0.71 -9.64
C THR A 99 -21.18 -0.47 -10.51
N ASN A 100 -22.27 0.00 -9.90
CA ASN A 100 -23.61 0.15 -10.50
C ASN A 100 -24.25 -1.17 -11.01
N LYS A 101 -23.65 -2.34 -10.77
CA LYS A 101 -24.21 -3.61 -11.27
C LYS A 101 -24.96 -4.34 -10.16
N THR A 102 -26.16 -4.77 -10.49
CA THR A 102 -26.83 -5.87 -9.78
C THR A 102 -26.06 -7.15 -10.06
N LEU A 103 -25.83 -7.96 -9.02
CA LEU A 103 -25.11 -9.23 -9.11
C LEU A 103 -26.05 -10.38 -8.75
N VAL A 104 -25.78 -11.55 -9.31
CA VAL A 104 -26.48 -12.79 -8.94
C VAL A 104 -25.45 -13.75 -8.37
N PHE A 105 -25.67 -14.23 -7.15
CA PHE A 105 -24.80 -15.20 -6.51
C PHE A 105 -25.55 -16.50 -6.29
N ASN A 106 -24.96 -17.61 -6.75
CA ASN A 106 -25.32 -18.95 -6.31
C ASN A 106 -24.34 -19.34 -5.19
N ILE A 107 -24.84 -19.55 -3.97
CA ILE A 107 -24.04 -19.75 -2.76
C ILE A 107 -24.42 -21.07 -2.13
N THR A 108 -23.43 -21.91 -1.83
CA THR A 108 -23.58 -23.13 -1.04
C THR A 108 -22.83 -22.98 0.28
N LEU A 109 -23.53 -23.10 1.40
CA LEU A 109 -22.89 -23.07 2.72
C LEU A 109 -22.32 -24.46 3.05
N LEU A 110 -21.01 -24.57 3.19
CA LEU A 110 -20.32 -25.86 3.41
C LEU A 110 -20.08 -26.14 4.89
N LYS A 111 -19.80 -25.11 5.68
CA LYS A 111 -19.41 -25.26 7.08
C LYS A 111 -19.66 -23.99 7.88
N VAL A 112 -20.06 -24.16 9.14
CA VAL A 112 -20.12 -23.09 10.13
C VAL A 112 -19.36 -23.52 11.39
N LYS A 113 -18.57 -22.60 11.96
CA LYS A 113 -17.91 -22.77 13.25
C LYS A 113 -18.21 -21.60 14.17
N ARG A 114 -18.68 -21.90 15.38
CA ARG A 114 -18.90 -20.95 16.47
C ARG A 114 -17.93 -21.26 17.60
N ASN A 115 -17.04 -20.32 17.92
CA ASN A 115 -16.01 -20.52 18.95
C ASN A 115 -15.21 -21.83 18.78
N GLY A 116 -14.93 -22.22 17.53
CA GLY A 116 -14.22 -23.46 17.19
C GLY A 116 -15.10 -24.71 17.01
N THR A 117 -16.35 -24.68 17.47
CA THR A 117 -17.28 -25.81 17.43
C THR A 117 -18.15 -25.77 16.17
N ALA A 118 -18.37 -26.93 15.53
CA ALA A 118 -19.23 -27.01 14.35
C ALA A 118 -20.70 -26.80 14.74
N VAL A 119 -21.39 -25.94 13.99
CA VAL A 119 -22.84 -25.70 14.12
C VAL A 119 -23.50 -25.81 12.73
N ASN A 120 -24.83 -25.94 12.71
CA ASN A 120 -25.58 -26.21 11.47
C ASN A 120 -26.27 -24.99 10.86
N VAL A 121 -26.37 -23.88 11.57
CA VAL A 121 -27.00 -22.62 11.12
C VAL A 121 -25.99 -21.50 11.28
N ALA A 122 -25.81 -20.67 10.26
CA ALA A 122 -24.93 -19.51 10.31
C ALA A 122 -25.60 -18.34 11.04
N GLU A 123 -24.88 -17.72 11.97
CA GLU A 123 -25.28 -16.49 12.66
C GLU A 123 -24.09 -15.51 12.71
N ASN A 124 -24.40 -14.23 12.91
CA ASN A 124 -23.39 -13.18 13.03
C ASN A 124 -22.27 -13.55 14.04
N GLY A 125 -21.02 -13.35 13.64
CA GLY A 125 -19.82 -13.73 14.41
C GLY A 125 -19.29 -15.14 14.14
N ASP A 126 -20.04 -16.00 13.45
CA ASP A 126 -19.56 -17.33 13.08
C ASP A 126 -18.50 -17.30 11.97
N SER A 127 -17.57 -18.25 12.01
CA SER A 127 -16.70 -18.54 10.86
C SER A 127 -17.44 -19.44 9.89
N VAL A 128 -17.76 -18.91 8.72
CA VAL A 128 -18.49 -19.62 7.66
C VAL A 128 -17.57 -19.99 6.50
N THR A 129 -17.87 -21.10 5.84
CA THR A 129 -17.17 -21.56 4.63
C THR A 129 -18.19 -21.79 3.52
N ILE A 130 -18.04 -21.11 2.39
CA ILE A 130 -18.98 -21.19 1.27
C ILE A 130 -18.29 -21.57 -0.03
N ASP A 131 -19.02 -22.28 -0.89
CA ASP A 131 -18.77 -22.25 -2.33
C ASP A 131 -19.71 -21.24 -3.00
N TYR A 132 -19.26 -20.62 -4.09
CA TYR A 132 -20.07 -19.65 -4.81
C TYR A 132 -19.76 -19.57 -6.30
N ILE A 133 -20.77 -19.07 -7.03
CA ILE A 133 -20.67 -18.61 -8.41
C ILE A 133 -21.26 -17.20 -8.46
N GLY A 134 -20.43 -16.20 -8.75
CA GLY A 134 -20.83 -14.82 -8.97
C GLY A 134 -21.10 -14.56 -10.45
N MET A 135 -22.30 -14.08 -10.77
CA MET A 135 -22.79 -13.86 -12.13
C MET A 135 -23.35 -12.44 -12.31
N LEU A 136 -23.28 -11.94 -13.53
CA LEU A 136 -24.12 -10.83 -13.98
C LEU A 136 -25.55 -11.33 -14.24
N PRO A 137 -26.58 -10.45 -14.26
CA PRO A 137 -27.96 -10.84 -14.59
C PRO A 137 -28.08 -11.51 -15.96
N SER A 138 -27.13 -11.28 -16.86
CA SER A 138 -27.04 -11.95 -18.16
C SER A 138 -26.58 -13.42 -18.08
N GLY A 139 -26.31 -13.97 -16.88
CA GLY A 139 -25.77 -15.32 -16.67
C GLY A 139 -24.26 -15.45 -16.89
N LYS A 140 -23.54 -14.36 -17.20
CA LYS A 140 -22.08 -14.39 -17.39
C LYS A 140 -21.38 -14.46 -16.03
N VAL A 141 -20.54 -15.47 -15.82
CA VAL A 141 -19.77 -15.65 -14.58
C VAL A 141 -18.63 -14.64 -14.53
N PHE A 142 -18.55 -13.86 -13.46
CA PHE A 142 -17.44 -12.94 -13.21
C PHE A 142 -16.46 -13.47 -12.16
N ASP A 143 -16.88 -14.36 -11.27
CA ASP A 143 -16.02 -14.98 -10.25
C ASP A 143 -16.60 -16.29 -9.71
N THR A 144 -15.76 -17.19 -9.20
CA THR A 144 -16.21 -18.45 -8.57
C THR A 144 -15.14 -19.09 -7.68
N SER A 145 -15.57 -19.82 -6.65
CA SER A 145 -14.72 -20.72 -5.87
C SER A 145 -14.56 -22.11 -6.51
N LEU A 146 -15.33 -22.44 -7.56
CA LEU A 146 -15.42 -23.78 -8.12
C LEU A 146 -14.57 -23.92 -9.39
N LYS A 147 -13.52 -24.74 -9.32
CA LYS A 147 -12.62 -25.02 -10.46
C LYS A 147 -13.38 -25.48 -11.71
N GLN A 148 -14.33 -26.39 -11.54
CA GLN A 148 -15.15 -26.93 -12.62
C GLN A 148 -15.97 -25.85 -13.36
N VAL A 149 -16.40 -24.79 -12.66
CA VAL A 149 -17.15 -23.69 -13.28
C VAL A 149 -16.20 -22.77 -14.04
N ALA A 150 -15.02 -22.52 -13.47
CA ALA A 150 -14.00 -21.68 -14.08
C ALA A 150 -13.48 -22.28 -15.40
N GLU A 151 -13.10 -23.56 -15.41
CA GLU A 151 -12.48 -24.23 -16.55
C GLU A 151 -13.48 -24.66 -17.64
N ASN A 152 -14.79 -24.70 -17.31
CA ASN A 152 -15.81 -25.06 -18.28
C ASN A 152 -16.01 -23.93 -19.31
N LYS A 153 -15.57 -24.19 -20.54
CA LYS A 153 -15.64 -23.27 -21.69
C LYS A 153 -17.07 -23.00 -22.18
N SER A 154 -18.03 -23.88 -21.86
CA SER A 154 -19.44 -23.70 -22.21
C SER A 154 -20.16 -22.72 -21.29
N ILE A 155 -19.58 -22.41 -20.11
CA ILE A 155 -20.13 -21.41 -19.19
C ILE A 155 -19.59 -20.03 -19.61
N PRO A 156 -20.45 -19.08 -20.00
CA PRO A 156 -20.01 -17.79 -20.50
C PRO A 156 -19.37 -16.97 -19.39
N LYS A 157 -18.19 -16.41 -19.68
CA LYS A 157 -17.43 -15.58 -18.73
C LYS A 157 -17.64 -14.10 -19.02
N ALA A 158 -17.74 -13.29 -17.98
CA ALA A 158 -17.75 -11.84 -18.10
C ALA A 158 -16.36 -11.34 -18.50
N TYR A 159 -16.25 -10.16 -19.13
CA TYR A 159 -14.96 -9.62 -19.58
C TYR A 159 -13.93 -9.43 -18.44
N MET A 160 -14.42 -9.31 -17.21
CA MET A 160 -13.62 -9.14 -15.99
C MET A 160 -13.30 -10.46 -15.28
N PHE A 161 -13.79 -11.60 -15.77
CA PHE A 161 -13.45 -12.90 -15.21
C PHE A 161 -11.94 -13.14 -15.33
N ARG A 162 -11.34 -13.69 -14.28
CA ARG A 162 -9.92 -14.04 -14.23
C ARG A 162 -9.77 -15.41 -13.62
N GLU A 163 -8.89 -16.21 -14.20
CA GLU A 163 -8.52 -17.49 -13.62
C GLU A 163 -7.70 -17.29 -12.35
N ARG A 164 -7.90 -18.18 -11.38
CA ARG A 164 -7.18 -18.18 -10.11
C ARG A 164 -6.09 -19.24 -10.15
N LEU A 165 -4.97 -18.96 -9.46
CA LEU A 165 -3.92 -19.96 -9.23
C LEU A 165 -4.46 -21.20 -8.48
N SER A 166 -5.44 -21.00 -7.61
CA SER A 166 -6.16 -22.09 -6.94
C SER A 166 -7.60 -21.72 -6.65
N TYR A 167 -8.48 -22.72 -6.69
CA TYR A 167 -9.91 -22.61 -6.40
C TYR A 167 -10.18 -23.34 -5.10
N LYS A 168 -10.62 -22.60 -4.09
CA LYS A 168 -10.94 -23.09 -2.75
C LYS A 168 -12.20 -22.39 -2.24
N PRO A 169 -12.99 -23.05 -1.38
CA PRO A 169 -14.09 -22.41 -0.68
C PRO A 169 -13.65 -21.13 0.04
N LEU A 170 -14.53 -20.14 0.06
CA LEU A 170 -14.28 -18.86 0.71
C LEU A 170 -14.63 -18.97 2.19
N ILE A 171 -13.70 -18.55 3.05
CA ILE A 171 -13.85 -18.54 4.50
C ILE A 171 -13.87 -17.09 4.98
N PHE A 172 -14.86 -16.72 5.78
CA PHE A 172 -14.96 -15.40 6.39
C PHE A 172 -15.71 -15.46 7.72
N ILE A 173 -15.65 -14.35 8.48
CA ILE A 173 -16.45 -14.18 9.69
C ILE A 173 -17.73 -13.44 9.31
N LEU A 174 -18.90 -14.04 9.56
CA LEU A 174 -20.18 -13.44 9.20
C LEU A 174 -20.39 -12.14 10.00
N GLY A 175 -20.75 -11.05 9.30
CA GLY A 175 -20.97 -9.71 9.85
C GLY A 175 -19.69 -8.91 10.13
N SER A 176 -18.53 -9.40 9.69
CA SER A 176 -17.25 -8.68 9.80
C SER A 176 -16.95 -7.78 8.59
N LYS A 177 -17.83 -7.76 7.58
CA LYS A 177 -17.67 -7.00 6.33
C LYS A 177 -16.43 -7.39 5.53
N MET A 178 -16.03 -8.67 5.62
CA MET A 178 -14.95 -9.25 4.82
C MET A 178 -15.38 -9.54 3.37
N VAL A 179 -16.68 -9.65 3.13
CA VAL A 179 -17.30 -9.81 1.81
C VAL A 179 -18.37 -8.73 1.60
N ILE A 180 -18.93 -8.62 0.40
CA ILE A 180 -20.01 -7.66 0.13
C ILE A 180 -21.23 -7.94 1.02
N GLU A 181 -21.90 -6.89 1.48
CA GLU A 181 -23.01 -6.94 2.43
C GLU A 181 -24.10 -7.93 2.00
N GLY A 182 -24.49 -7.92 0.71
CA GLY A 182 -25.52 -8.82 0.21
C GLY A 182 -25.16 -10.31 0.26
N VAL A 183 -23.87 -10.67 0.32
CA VAL A 183 -23.46 -12.06 0.55
C VAL A 183 -23.55 -12.40 2.04
N GLU A 184 -23.17 -11.48 2.94
CA GLU A 184 -23.36 -11.68 4.38
C GLU A 184 -24.86 -11.85 4.71
N ASP A 185 -25.70 -10.93 4.24
CA ASP A 185 -27.16 -10.98 4.41
C ASP A 185 -27.79 -12.28 3.92
N ALA A 186 -27.27 -12.81 2.80
CA ALA A 186 -27.78 -14.04 2.20
C ALA A 186 -27.35 -15.29 2.98
N VAL A 187 -26.17 -15.26 3.61
CA VAL A 187 -25.62 -16.38 4.38
C VAL A 187 -26.19 -16.42 5.81
N ASP A 188 -26.61 -15.28 6.36
CA ASP A 188 -27.25 -15.23 7.68
C ASP A 188 -28.51 -16.10 7.73
N GLY A 189 -28.55 -17.02 8.70
CA GLY A 189 -29.62 -18.01 8.84
C GLY A 189 -29.57 -19.20 7.86
N MET A 190 -28.59 -19.27 6.93
CA MET A 190 -28.43 -20.45 6.08
C MET A 190 -28.05 -21.68 6.90
N LYS A 191 -28.52 -22.85 6.45
CA LYS A 191 -28.13 -24.15 6.99
C LYS A 191 -26.95 -24.74 6.23
N VAL A 192 -26.10 -25.50 6.91
CA VAL A 192 -25.02 -26.26 6.26
C VAL A 192 -25.61 -27.18 5.17
N ASN A 193 -24.93 -27.22 4.03
CA ASN A 193 -25.32 -27.84 2.75
C ASN A 193 -26.50 -27.18 2.01
N GLN A 194 -27.07 -26.09 2.53
CA GLN A 194 -28.06 -25.32 1.80
C GLN A 194 -27.40 -24.57 0.63
N THR A 195 -28.08 -24.54 -0.51
CA THR A 195 -27.72 -23.71 -1.65
C THR A 195 -28.82 -22.69 -1.91
N ILE A 196 -28.45 -21.43 -2.11
CA ILE A 196 -29.38 -20.35 -2.46
C ILE A 196 -28.89 -19.59 -3.68
N VAL A 197 -29.83 -18.98 -4.39
CA VAL A 197 -29.53 -17.99 -5.42
C VAL A 197 -30.08 -16.65 -4.96
N VAL A 198 -29.22 -15.65 -4.81
CA VAL A 198 -29.58 -14.31 -4.36
C VAL A 198 -29.24 -13.28 -5.43
N THR A 199 -30.12 -12.29 -5.61
CA THR A 199 -29.86 -11.12 -6.45
C THR A 199 -29.52 -9.95 -5.53
N ILE A 200 -28.31 -9.41 -5.68
CA ILE A 200 -27.74 -8.38 -4.82
C ILE A 200 -27.71 -7.05 -5.58
N PRO A 201 -28.42 -6.01 -5.10
CA PRO A 201 -28.40 -4.68 -5.73
C PRO A 201 -27.04 -3.97 -5.52
N PRO A 202 -26.72 -2.93 -6.30
CA PRO A 202 -25.41 -2.28 -6.27
C PRO A 202 -24.99 -1.76 -4.88
N ASP A 203 -25.91 -1.18 -4.11
CA ASP A 203 -25.69 -0.66 -2.75
C ASP A 203 -25.25 -1.74 -1.75
N LYS A 204 -25.70 -2.99 -1.93
CA LYS A 204 -25.26 -4.15 -1.15
C LYS A 204 -24.10 -4.92 -1.78
N ALA A 205 -23.56 -4.42 -2.90
CA ALA A 205 -22.44 -5.00 -3.64
C ALA A 205 -21.23 -4.03 -3.67
N TYR A 206 -20.88 -3.50 -4.85
CA TYR A 206 -19.74 -2.61 -5.07
C TYR A 206 -20.12 -1.13 -5.12
N GLY A 207 -21.31 -0.79 -4.65
CA GLY A 207 -21.86 0.55 -4.59
C GLY A 207 -22.30 1.12 -5.93
N TYR A 208 -22.88 2.31 -5.84
CA TYR A 208 -23.10 3.17 -6.99
C TYR A 208 -21.85 3.97 -7.33
N TYR A 209 -21.77 4.43 -8.57
CA TYR A 209 -20.76 5.40 -8.97
C TYR A 209 -20.82 6.63 -8.05
N SER A 210 -19.66 7.02 -7.53
CA SER A 210 -19.52 8.18 -6.66
C SER A 210 -18.41 9.06 -7.18
N ASN A 211 -18.67 10.37 -7.25
CA ASN A 211 -17.66 11.38 -7.57
C ASN A 211 -16.51 11.42 -6.54
N LYS A 212 -16.68 10.84 -5.35
CA LYS A 212 -15.60 10.67 -4.35
C LYS A 212 -14.51 9.69 -4.79
N LEU A 213 -14.74 8.93 -5.87
CA LEU A 213 -13.77 8.00 -6.45
C LEU A 213 -12.96 8.64 -7.58
N LEU A 214 -13.15 9.94 -7.84
CA LEU A 214 -12.40 10.73 -8.80
C LEU A 214 -11.24 11.46 -8.12
N ALA A 215 -10.02 11.12 -8.49
CA ALA A 215 -8.85 11.94 -8.23
C ALA A 215 -8.54 12.79 -9.46
N ILE A 216 -8.34 14.09 -9.26
CA ILE A 216 -7.89 15.01 -10.30
C ILE A 216 -6.42 15.33 -10.01
N VAL A 217 -5.55 15.02 -10.96
CA VAL A 217 -4.12 15.31 -10.89
C VAL A 217 -3.81 16.27 -12.04
N PRO A 218 -3.20 17.44 -11.80
CA PRO A 218 -2.82 18.33 -12.89
C PRO A 218 -1.79 17.64 -13.80
N ILE A 219 -1.80 17.90 -15.11
CA ILE A 219 -0.78 17.38 -16.03
C ILE A 219 0.60 17.92 -15.69
N GLU A 220 0.67 19.17 -15.22
CA GLU A 220 1.91 19.78 -14.74
C GLU A 220 1.83 20.01 -13.24
N GLU A 221 2.74 19.38 -12.50
CA GLU A 221 2.79 19.41 -11.04
C GLU A 221 4.11 20.05 -10.59
N LYS A 222 4.01 21.02 -9.67
CA LYS A 222 5.18 21.58 -8.99
C LYS A 222 5.50 20.73 -7.76
N VAL A 223 6.68 20.12 -7.77
CA VAL A 223 7.23 19.40 -6.61
C VAL A 223 8.24 20.34 -5.93
N PRO A 224 8.19 20.52 -4.60
CA PRO A 224 9.24 21.26 -3.90
C PRO A 224 10.62 20.70 -4.25
N ARG A 225 11.56 21.55 -4.65
CA ARG A 225 12.94 21.12 -4.95
C ARG A 225 13.67 20.67 -3.68
N GLU A 226 13.34 21.31 -2.58
CA GLU A 226 13.91 21.08 -1.27
C GLU A 226 12.81 20.69 -0.28
N THR A 227 13.15 19.87 0.71
CA THR A 227 12.22 19.51 1.78
C THR A 227 12.94 19.18 3.08
N LEU A 228 12.14 19.00 4.13
CA LEU A 228 12.57 18.59 5.44
C LEU A 228 12.01 17.24 5.83
N PHE A 229 12.83 16.47 6.52
CA PHE A 229 12.35 15.34 7.29
C PHE A 229 12.98 15.30 8.67
N LYS A 230 12.32 14.56 9.56
CA LYS A 230 12.70 14.45 10.96
C LYS A 230 14.04 13.73 11.07
N ARG A 231 14.96 14.32 11.83
CA ARG A 231 16.23 13.69 12.21
C ARG A 231 16.02 12.49 13.13
N TYR A 232 14.96 12.55 13.95
CA TYR A 232 14.59 11.50 14.89
C TYR A 232 13.30 10.83 14.45
N VAL A 233 13.32 9.50 14.36
CA VAL A 233 12.19 8.69 13.87
C VAL A 233 11.83 7.63 14.89
N ASN A 234 10.53 7.45 15.12
CA ASN A 234 10.01 6.48 16.07
C ASN A 234 9.53 5.25 15.29
N VAL A 235 10.01 4.07 15.68
CA VAL A 235 9.67 2.79 15.05
C VAL A 235 9.19 1.79 16.10
N PRO A 236 8.17 0.96 15.82
CA PRO A 236 7.76 -0.10 16.73
C PRO A 236 8.88 -1.13 16.93
N VAL A 237 9.18 -1.52 18.17
CA VAL A 237 10.32 -2.43 18.44
C VAL A 237 10.06 -3.84 17.90
N ASN A 238 8.78 -4.25 17.76
CA ASN A 238 8.40 -5.53 17.17
C ASN A 238 8.83 -5.71 15.70
N GLN A 239 9.20 -4.64 15.00
CA GLN A 239 9.77 -4.69 13.65
C GLN A 239 11.22 -5.20 13.66
N PHE A 240 11.89 -5.17 14.82
CA PHE A 240 13.30 -5.52 14.97
C PHE A 240 13.52 -6.83 15.74
N TYR A 241 12.71 -7.14 16.77
CA TYR A 241 12.91 -8.30 17.65
C TYR A 241 12.96 -9.67 16.95
N ASN A 242 12.32 -9.81 15.79
CA ASN A 242 12.35 -11.06 15.02
C ASN A 242 13.69 -11.27 14.27
N VAL A 243 14.57 -10.28 14.25
CA VAL A 243 15.82 -10.25 13.48
C VAL A 243 17.03 -9.92 14.35
N ALA A 244 16.87 -9.01 15.32
CA ALA A 244 17.92 -8.58 16.23
C ALA A 244 17.31 -8.08 17.56
N ASN A 245 18.09 -8.12 18.65
CA ASN A 245 17.71 -7.52 19.94
C ASN A 245 18.44 -6.16 20.07
N PRO A 246 17.88 -5.06 19.51
CA PRO A 246 18.56 -3.77 19.47
C PRO A 246 18.79 -3.21 20.87
N LYS A 247 19.92 -2.57 21.08
CA LYS A 247 20.30 -1.87 22.31
C LYS A 247 20.54 -0.41 22.02
N VAL A 248 20.34 0.43 23.04
CA VAL A 248 20.71 1.85 22.96
C VAL A 248 22.19 1.97 22.60
N GLY A 249 22.49 2.82 21.61
CA GLY A 249 23.82 3.00 21.03
C GLY A 249 24.14 2.09 19.85
N ASP A 250 23.33 1.07 19.55
CA ASP A 250 23.50 0.26 18.35
C ASP A 250 23.34 1.14 17.09
N ILE A 251 24.08 0.79 16.04
CA ILE A 251 24.01 1.45 14.73
C ILE A 251 23.71 0.39 13.68
N PHE A 252 22.74 0.68 12.82
CA PHE A 252 22.40 -0.16 11.69
C PHE A 252 22.04 0.68 10.46
N MET A 253 22.17 0.09 9.28
CA MET A 253 21.69 0.67 8.04
C MET A 253 20.20 0.40 7.88
N ILE A 254 19.41 1.42 7.56
CA ILE A 254 17.98 1.28 7.28
C ILE A 254 17.81 0.49 5.97
N PRO A 255 17.14 -0.67 5.98
CA PRO A 255 16.99 -1.52 4.81
C PRO A 255 16.37 -0.78 3.61
N GLY A 256 16.90 -1.03 2.41
CA GLY A 256 16.43 -0.37 1.18
C GLY A 256 16.87 1.09 1.05
N THR A 257 17.72 1.57 1.96
CA THR A 257 18.37 2.89 1.89
C THR A 257 19.87 2.74 2.15
N ASN A 258 20.61 3.84 1.97
CA ASN A 258 22.01 3.97 2.39
C ASN A 258 22.15 4.79 3.69
N ILE A 259 21.10 4.86 4.51
CA ILE A 259 21.05 5.70 5.71
C ILE A 259 21.41 4.85 6.92
N ASN A 260 22.45 5.24 7.65
CA ASN A 260 22.74 4.68 8.97
C ASN A 260 21.90 5.39 10.04
N ALA A 261 21.42 4.63 11.02
CA ALA A 261 20.69 5.15 12.16
C ALA A 261 21.25 4.60 13.47
N SER A 262 21.24 5.41 14.53
CA SER A 262 21.59 4.98 15.88
C SER A 262 20.37 4.88 16.77
N VAL A 263 20.32 3.85 17.62
CA VAL A 263 19.29 3.69 18.64
C VAL A 263 19.52 4.67 19.77
N LEU A 264 18.67 5.68 19.88
CA LEU A 264 18.77 6.71 20.91
C LEU A 264 18.09 6.29 22.22
N SER A 265 16.89 5.70 22.11
CA SER A 265 16.12 5.21 23.27
C SER A 265 15.21 4.06 22.87
N ILE A 266 14.96 3.16 23.80
CA ILE A 266 13.99 2.07 23.64
C ILE A 266 13.00 2.15 24.82
N ASN A 267 11.72 2.33 24.49
CA ASN A 267 10.60 2.18 25.41
C ASN A 267 9.91 0.84 25.12
N ASN A 268 8.91 0.45 25.93
CA ASN A 268 8.26 -0.87 25.83
C ASN A 268 7.82 -1.25 24.40
N ASP A 269 7.18 -0.33 23.66
CA ASP A 269 6.63 -0.62 22.32
C ASP A 269 7.29 0.18 21.18
N THR A 270 8.12 1.18 21.49
CA THR A 270 8.70 2.09 20.49
C THR A 270 10.18 2.36 20.73
N MET A 271 10.94 2.37 19.65
CA MET A 271 12.36 2.74 19.61
C MET A 271 12.52 4.07 18.86
N THR A 272 13.30 4.98 19.44
CA THR A 272 13.68 6.25 18.80
C THR A 272 15.03 6.06 18.12
N LEU A 273 15.09 6.36 16.83
CA LEU A 273 16.29 6.31 16.02
C LEU A 273 16.73 7.73 15.65
N GLU A 274 18.03 7.99 15.74
CA GLU A 274 18.66 9.15 15.15
C GLU A 274 19.26 8.80 13.79
N LEU A 275 18.90 9.55 12.74
CA LEU A 275 19.46 9.38 11.41
C LEU A 275 20.86 10.01 11.34
N LEU A 276 21.88 9.20 11.07
CA LEU A 276 23.29 9.58 11.07
C LEU A 276 23.77 10.08 9.70
N LEU A 277 23.01 11.01 9.13
CA LEU A 277 23.35 11.66 7.86
C LEU A 277 24.32 12.83 8.07
N LYS A 278 25.08 13.15 7.02
CA LYS A 278 26.00 14.28 6.94
C LYS A 278 25.66 15.14 5.73
N VAL A 279 26.00 16.43 5.81
CA VAL A 279 25.89 17.34 4.65
C VAL A 279 26.71 16.77 3.49
N GLY A 280 26.10 16.69 2.30
CA GLY A 280 26.65 16.08 1.10
C GLY A 280 26.32 14.59 0.91
N ASP A 281 25.74 13.91 1.91
CA ASP A 281 25.31 12.52 1.73
C ASP A 281 24.20 12.44 0.68
N ILE A 282 24.30 11.43 -0.21
CA ILE A 282 23.30 11.14 -1.24
C ILE A 282 22.57 9.84 -0.87
N PHE A 283 21.25 9.88 -0.88
CA PHE A 283 20.43 8.72 -0.55
C PHE A 283 19.11 8.71 -1.33
N ASN A 284 18.39 7.59 -1.27
CA ASN A 284 17.04 7.45 -1.82
C ASN A 284 16.12 6.84 -0.75
N ILE A 285 14.94 7.42 -0.58
CA ILE A 285 13.92 7.00 0.40
C ILE A 285 12.63 6.51 -0.26
N GLY A 286 12.74 5.91 -1.45
CA GLY A 286 11.59 5.46 -2.25
C GLY A 286 10.91 6.59 -3.01
N LEU A 287 11.64 7.66 -3.28
CA LEU A 287 11.21 8.77 -4.12
C LEU A 287 11.72 8.64 -5.55
N PRO A 288 11.05 9.30 -6.51
CA PRO A 288 11.51 9.35 -7.89
C PRO A 288 12.89 10.01 -8.05
N PHE A 289 13.36 10.75 -7.05
CA PHE A 289 14.64 11.44 -7.05
C PHE A 289 15.57 10.89 -5.97
N ASN A 290 16.87 10.84 -6.28
CA ASN A 290 17.88 10.82 -5.22
C ASN A 290 17.88 12.17 -4.50
N SER A 291 18.25 12.17 -3.23
CA SER A 291 18.27 13.36 -2.38
C SER A 291 19.68 13.61 -1.87
N THR A 292 20.10 14.87 -1.84
CA THR A 292 21.35 15.34 -1.23
C THR A 292 21.03 16.06 0.07
N VAL A 293 21.75 15.75 1.15
CA VAL A 293 21.66 16.53 2.40
C VAL A 293 22.34 17.87 2.21
N ILE A 294 21.59 18.97 2.35
CA ILE A 294 22.12 20.33 2.21
C ILE A 294 22.35 21.02 3.56
N ALA A 295 21.56 20.68 4.59
CA ALA A 295 21.76 21.15 5.95
C ALA A 295 21.24 20.17 7.01
N ILE A 296 21.79 20.26 8.22
CA ILE A 296 21.36 19.48 9.38
C ILE A 296 21.10 20.42 10.53
N TYR A 297 19.87 20.42 11.01
CA TYR A 297 19.42 21.16 12.17
C TYR A 297 19.25 20.22 13.38
N PRO A 298 19.02 20.76 14.59
CA PRO A 298 18.85 19.92 15.77
C PRO A 298 17.73 18.89 15.63
N LYS A 299 16.61 19.21 14.96
CA LYS A 299 15.43 18.34 14.87
C LYS A 299 15.12 17.80 13.47
N VAL A 300 15.67 18.43 12.43
CA VAL A 300 15.38 18.11 11.04
C VAL A 300 16.62 18.09 10.18
N ILE A 301 16.52 17.39 9.07
CA ILE A 301 17.50 17.33 8.01
C ILE A 301 16.87 17.95 6.77
N GLU A 302 17.59 18.87 6.16
CA GLU A 302 17.20 19.54 4.93
C GLU A 302 17.86 18.85 3.75
N ILE A 303 17.04 18.54 2.75
CA ILE A 303 17.47 17.86 1.53
C ILE A 303 17.02 18.60 0.29
N GLU A 304 17.82 18.45 -0.75
CA GLU A 304 17.52 18.83 -2.11
C GLU A 304 17.31 17.56 -2.97
N TYR A 305 16.28 17.56 -3.81
CA TYR A 305 16.06 16.52 -4.79
C TYR A 305 16.94 16.71 -6.03
N ASN A 306 17.72 15.68 -6.36
CA ASN A 306 18.63 15.67 -7.49
C ASN A 306 17.87 15.34 -8.80
N ALA A 307 17.01 16.25 -9.24
CA ALA A 307 16.27 16.14 -10.49
C ALA A 307 17.04 16.74 -11.68
N LYS A 308 16.84 16.18 -12.88
CA LYS A 308 17.40 16.71 -14.13
C LYS A 308 16.31 16.93 -15.15
N VAL A 309 16.34 18.06 -15.87
CA VAL A 309 15.43 18.30 -17.00
C VAL A 309 15.57 17.18 -18.03
N GLY A 310 14.43 16.67 -18.50
CA GLY A 310 14.33 15.51 -19.39
C GLY A 310 14.36 14.15 -18.69
N GLN A 311 14.57 14.10 -17.38
CA GLN A 311 14.54 12.85 -16.62
C GLN A 311 13.13 12.28 -16.57
N VAL A 312 12.98 11.03 -17.00
CA VAL A 312 11.75 10.25 -16.78
C VAL A 312 11.78 9.66 -15.38
N ILE A 313 10.69 9.88 -14.66
CA ILE A 313 10.48 9.44 -13.28
C ILE A 313 9.15 8.71 -13.14
N HIS A 314 9.02 7.94 -12.07
CA HIS A 314 7.81 7.22 -11.75
C HIS A 314 7.42 7.48 -10.29
N PHE A 315 6.26 8.11 -10.09
CA PHE A 315 5.72 8.29 -8.74
C PHE A 315 5.07 7.01 -8.26
N ARG A 316 5.43 6.57 -7.06
CA ARG A 316 4.83 5.39 -6.44
C ARG A 316 3.31 5.51 -6.41
N GLY A 317 2.63 4.47 -6.91
CA GLY A 317 1.17 4.38 -6.91
C GLY A 317 0.49 5.08 -8.08
N ARG A 318 1.24 5.79 -8.94
CA ARG A 318 0.72 6.32 -10.20
C ARG A 318 0.99 5.31 -11.33
N PRO A 319 0.02 5.04 -12.21
CA PRO A 319 0.21 4.07 -13.29
C PRO A 319 0.93 4.64 -14.52
N TRP A 320 1.25 5.93 -14.53
CA TRP A 320 1.96 6.61 -15.61
C TRP A 320 3.36 7.05 -15.19
N ASN A 321 4.23 7.23 -16.18
CA ASN A 321 5.51 7.91 -16.00
C ASN A 321 5.33 9.43 -16.07
N SER A 322 6.31 10.15 -15.59
CA SER A 322 6.33 11.61 -15.63
C SER A 322 7.71 12.08 -16.06
N THR A 323 7.78 13.25 -16.67
CA THR A 323 9.02 13.84 -17.18
C THR A 323 9.30 15.15 -16.45
N VAL A 324 10.51 15.32 -15.93
CA VAL A 324 10.95 16.61 -15.38
C VAL A 324 11.13 17.59 -16.54
N ILE A 325 10.38 18.69 -16.53
CA ILE A 325 10.41 19.69 -17.61
C ILE A 325 11.11 20.97 -17.20
N ASP A 326 11.21 21.28 -15.91
CA ASP A 326 12.00 22.40 -15.39
C ASP A 326 12.51 22.12 -13.97
N VAL A 327 13.62 22.76 -13.60
CA VAL A 327 14.18 22.77 -12.24
C VAL A 327 14.60 24.19 -11.91
N ASN A 328 13.82 24.84 -11.05
CA ASN A 328 14.05 26.19 -10.55
C ASN A 328 14.64 26.13 -9.15
#